data_AF-A0A4Q3WIS8-F1
#
_entry.id   AF-A0A4Q3WIS8-F1
#
_cell.length_a   1.000
_cell.length_b   1.000
_cell.length_c   1.000
_cell.angle_alpha   90.00
_cell.angle_beta   90.00
_cell.angle_gamma   90.00
#
_symmetry.space_group_name_H-M   'P 1'
#
loop_
_entity.id
_entity.type
_entity.pdbx_description
1 polymer ?
#
loop_
_entity_poly.entity_id
_entity_poly.type
_entity_poly.pdbx_seq_one_letter_code
_entity_poly.pdbx_strand_id
1 'polypeptide(L)'
;MRFSTGTLVVVGIILLGGATAGTALWGRYIAQPGPLEQPVTVVVENGMGPRRIASRLAETGVIAHPDAFVIAVRVMGMDST
;
A
#
# COMPACT_ATOMS: atom_id res chain seq x y z
N MET A 1 7.66 33.38 -4.44
CA MET A 1 6.38 32.96 -5.05
C MET A 1 5.29 33.13 -4.01
N ARG A 2 4.33 34.06 -4.20
CA ARG A 2 3.18 34.21 -3.28
C ARG A 2 2.02 33.42 -3.88
N PHE A 3 1.68 32.28 -3.29
CA PHE A 3 0.52 31.50 -3.72
C PHE A 3 -0.75 32.25 -3.31
N SER A 4 -1.70 32.39 -4.23
CA SER A 4 -3.00 32.99 -3.90
C SER A 4 -3.81 32.03 -3.03
N THR A 5 -4.64 32.57 -2.14
CA THR A 5 -5.54 31.76 -1.29
C THR A 5 -6.38 30.80 -2.12
N GLY A 6 -6.80 31.21 -3.33
CA GLY A 6 -7.53 30.35 -4.28
C GLY A 6 -6.71 29.16 -4.76
N THR A 7 -5.42 29.34 -5.05
CA THR A 7 -4.52 28.24 -5.44
C THR A 7 -4.37 27.22 -4.32
N LEU A 8 -4.24 27.67 -3.07
CA LEU A 8 -4.11 26.78 -1.91
C LEU A 8 -5.40 25.99 -1.65
N VAL A 9 -6.57 26.60 -1.82
CA VAL A 9 -7.87 25.92 -1.66
C VAL A 9 -8.05 24.84 -2.72
N VAL A 10 -7.73 25.12 -3.98
CA VAL A 10 -7.84 24.12 -5.07
C VAL A 10 -6.90 22.94 -4.82
N VAL A 11 -5.65 23.20 -4.43
CA VAL A 11 -4.69 22.13 -4.09
C VAL A 11 -5.21 21.31 -2.89
N GLY A 12 -5.76 21.97 -1.86
CA GLY A 12 -6.35 21.30 -0.71
C GLY A 12 -7.50 20.36 -1.09
N ILE A 13 -8.40 20.81 -1.97
CA ILE A 13 -9.52 20.00 -2.46
C ILE A 13 -9.01 18.80 -3.27
N ILE A 14 -8.02 18.99 -4.14
CA ILE A 14 -7.43 17.89 -4.93
C ILE A 14 -6.78 16.85 -4.01
N LEU A 15 -6.04 17.28 -2.99
CA LEU A 15 -5.39 16.37 -2.04
C LEU A 15 -6.43 15.60 -1.20
N LEU A 16 -7.49 16.27 -0.73
CA LEU A 16 -8.58 15.64 0.01
C LEU A 16 -9.37 14.65 -0.85
N GLY A 17 -9.69 15.03 -2.09
CA GLY A 17 -10.34 14.16 -3.07
C GLY A 17 -9.50 12.93 -3.43
N GLY A 18 -8.19 13.12 -3.64
CA GLY A 18 -7.25 12.03 -3.88
C GLY A 18 -7.13 11.08 -2.68
N ALA A 19 -7.10 11.60 -1.45
CA ALA A 19 -7.02 10.78 -0.24
C ALA A 19 -8.29 9.93 -0.02
N THR A 20 -9.47 10.52 -0.25
CA THR A 20 -10.76 9.82 -0.09
C THR A 20 -10.99 8.78 -1.19
N ALA A 21 -10.73 9.12 -2.45
CA ALA A 21 -10.82 8.15 -3.54
C ALA A 21 -9.77 7.03 -3.42
N GLY A 22 -8.54 7.38 -3.01
CA GLY A 22 -7.45 6.44 -2.81
C GLY A 22 -7.75 5.40 -1.73
N THR A 23 -8.29 5.82 -0.58
CA THR A 23 -8.65 4.90 0.52
C THR A 23 -9.83 4.00 0.14
N ALA A 24 -10.83 4.50 -0.59
CA ALA A 24 -11.95 3.69 -1.07
C ALA A 24 -11.52 2.62 -2.09
N LEU A 25 -10.62 2.97 -3.03
CA LEU A 25 -10.06 2.02 -3.99
C LEU A 25 -9.17 0.98 -3.30
N TRP A 26 -8.38 1.41 -2.33
CA TRP A 26 -7.54 0.53 -1.51
C TRP A 26 -8.36 -0.49 -0.74
N GLY A 27 -9.45 -0.05 -0.08
CA GLY A 27 -10.36 -0.95 0.63
C GLY A 27 -10.99 -1.99 -0.29
N ARG A 28 -11.38 -1.60 -1.51
CA ARG A 28 -11.89 -2.53 -2.52
C ARG A 28 -10.83 -3.54 -2.98
N TYR A 29 -9.59 -3.11 -3.17
CA TYR A 29 -8.49 -3.98 -3.58
C TYR A 29 -8.16 -5.03 -2.52
N ILE A 30 -8.12 -4.65 -1.23
CA ILE A 30 -7.88 -5.60 -0.13
C ILE A 30 -9.04 -6.59 0.05
N ALA A 31 -10.27 -6.18 -0.23
CA ALA A 31 -11.45 -7.04 -0.09
C ALA A 31 -11.56 -8.10 -1.21
N GLN A 32 -10.79 -8.00 -2.28
CA GLN A 32 -10.78 -8.98 -3.35
C GLN A 32 -9.88 -10.18 -3.00
N PRO A 33 -10.22 -11.38 -3.48
CA PRO A 33 -9.32 -12.53 -3.38
C PRO A 33 -7.97 -12.18 -3.99
N GLY A 34 -6.89 -12.57 -3.32
CA GLY A 34 -5.55 -12.42 -3.87
C GLY A 34 -5.39 -13.21 -5.18
N PRO A 35 -4.34 -12.92 -5.97
CA PRO A 35 -4.12 -13.52 -7.29
C PRO A 35 -3.86 -15.04 -7.29
N LEU A 36 -3.75 -15.67 -6.12
CA LEU A 36 -3.53 -17.10 -6.01
C LEU A 36 -4.83 -17.89 -6.17
N GLU A 37 -4.84 -18.81 -7.13
CA GLU A 37 -5.92 -19.79 -7.31
C GLU A 37 -5.75 -21.02 -6.41
N GLN A 38 -4.53 -21.25 -5.89
CA GLN A 38 -4.21 -22.37 -5.02
C GLN A 38 -3.37 -21.92 -3.81
N PRO A 39 -3.51 -22.56 -2.63
CA PRO A 39 -2.72 -22.22 -1.46
C PRO A 39 -1.23 -22.46 -1.69
N VAL A 40 -0.40 -21.46 -1.36
CA VAL A 40 1.07 -21.57 -1.40
C VAL A 40 1.63 -21.27 -0.01
N THR A 41 2.60 -22.08 0.43
CA THR A 41 3.36 -21.82 1.65
C THR A 41 4.61 -21.02 1.31
N VAL A 42 4.77 -19.86 1.92
CA VAL A 42 5.95 -19.01 1.78
C VAL A 42 6.66 -18.90 3.12
N VAL A 43 7.95 -19.20 3.14
CA VAL A 43 8.78 -19.08 4.36
C VAL A 43 9.26 -17.64 4.49
N VAL A 44 8.95 -16.99 5.60
CA VAL A 44 9.52 -15.69 5.98
C VAL A 44 10.57 -15.92 7.05
N GLU A 45 11.82 -15.60 6.74
CA GLU A 45 12.93 -15.75 7.69
C GLU A 45 12.88 -14.67 8.78
N ASN A 46 13.32 -15.03 9.98
CA ASN A 46 13.45 -14.07 11.07
C ASN A 46 14.43 -12.95 10.70
N GLY A 47 14.08 -11.70 11.03
CA GLY A 47 14.85 -10.51 10.66
C GLY A 47 14.62 -10.02 9.23
N MET A 48 13.74 -10.68 8.46
CA MET A 48 13.37 -10.19 7.13
C MET A 48 12.55 -8.90 7.22
N GLY A 49 13.11 -7.79 6.75
CA GLY A 49 12.41 -6.50 6.74
C GLY A 49 11.21 -6.47 5.76
N PRO A 50 10.26 -5.54 5.94
CA PRO A 50 9.01 -5.48 5.16
C PRO A 50 9.19 -5.51 3.64
N ARG A 51 10.25 -4.89 3.13
CA ARG A 51 10.54 -4.85 1.69
C ARG A 51 11.02 -6.20 1.13
N ARG A 52 11.79 -6.96 1.92
CA ARG A 52 12.22 -8.31 1.54
C ARG A 52 11.04 -9.29 1.61
N ILE A 53 10.17 -9.14 2.62
CA ILE A 53 8.92 -9.91 2.71
C ILE A 53 8.07 -9.65 1.47
N ALA A 54 7.82 -8.38 1.13
CA ALA A 54 7.03 -8.01 -0.04
C ALA A 54 7.59 -8.59 -1.34
N SER A 55 8.92 -8.54 -1.52
CA SER A 55 9.58 -9.09 -2.70
C SER A 55 9.36 -10.60 -2.81
N ARG A 56 9.56 -11.34 -1.71
CA ARG A 56 9.34 -12.79 -1.68
C ARG A 56 7.87 -13.18 -1.90
N LEU A 57 6.93 -12.41 -1.39
CA LEU A 57 5.49 -12.62 -1.65
C LEU A 57 5.12 -12.33 -3.11
N ALA A 58 5.77 -11.36 -3.76
CA ALA A 58 5.56 -11.06 -5.16
C ALA A 58 6.16 -12.13 -6.08
N GLU A 59 7.38 -12.60 -5.78
CA GLU A 59 8.04 -13.70 -6.50
C GLU A 59 7.22 -14.99 -6.53
N THR A 60 6.45 -15.23 -5.46
CA THR A 60 5.58 -16.41 -5.32
C THR A 60 4.16 -16.16 -5.83
N GLY A 61 3.87 -14.96 -6.35
CA GLY A 61 2.55 -14.60 -6.86
C GLY A 61 1.48 -14.42 -5.79
N VAL A 62 1.85 -14.34 -4.50
CA VAL A 62 0.91 -14.10 -3.40
C VAL A 62 0.33 -12.69 -3.46
N ILE A 63 1.15 -11.71 -3.86
CA ILE A 63 0.74 -10.31 -4.00
C ILE A 63 1.13 -9.76 -5.38
N ALA A 64 0.28 -8.92 -5.96
CA ALA A 64 0.54 -8.28 -7.24
C ALA A 64 1.43 -7.02 -7.13
N HIS A 65 1.37 -6.32 -5.99
CA HIS A 65 2.01 -5.01 -5.80
C HIS A 65 2.84 -4.98 -4.51
N PRO A 66 4.16 -5.25 -4.57
CA PRO A 66 5.01 -5.28 -3.38
C PRO A 66 5.16 -3.91 -2.70
N ASP A 67 5.15 -2.82 -3.46
CA ASP A 67 5.26 -1.47 -2.88
C ASP A 67 4.02 -1.08 -2.08
N ALA A 68 2.83 -1.47 -2.56
CA ALA A 68 1.58 -1.29 -1.84
C ALA A 68 1.63 -2.02 -0.49
N PHE A 69 2.13 -3.26 -0.45
CA PHE A 69 2.31 -3.98 0.80
C PHE A 69 3.22 -3.23 1.79
N VAL A 70 4.36 -2.71 1.33
CA VAL A 70 5.29 -1.96 2.20
C VAL A 70 4.65 -0.68 2.74
N ILE A 71 3.90 0.05 1.90
CA ILE A 71 3.16 1.24 2.33
C ILE A 71 2.13 0.88 3.39
N ALA A 72 1.39 -0.23 3.19
CA ALA A 72 0.40 -0.72 4.14
C ALA A 72 1.03 -1.00 5.51
N VAL A 73 2.16 -1.73 5.53
CA VAL A 73 2.90 -2.06 6.76
C VAL A 73 3.33 -0.81 7.51
N ARG A 74 3.86 0.19 6.80
CA ARG A 74 4.28 1.46 7.41
C ARG A 74 3.12 2.29 7.96
N VAL A 75 2.04 2.42 7.19
CA VAL A 75 0.85 3.19 7.59
C VAL A 75 0.17 2.55 8.81
N MET A 76 0.20 1.23 8.90
CA MET A 76 -0.34 0.49 10.04
C MET A 76 0.63 0.42 11.24
N GLY A 77 1.83 0.99 11.16
CA GLY A 77 2.82 0.94 12.24
C GLY A 77 3.36 -0.47 12.51
N MET A 78 3.33 -1.35 11.51
CA MET A 78 3.82 -2.73 11.60
C MET A 78 5.31 -2.85 11.20
N ASP A 79 6.02 -1.74 10.97
CA ASP A 79 7.47 -1.76 11.01
C ASP A 79 7.91 -1.60 12.47
N SER A 80 8.56 -2.64 13.00
CA SER A 80 9.29 -2.55 14.25
C SER A 80 10.72 -2.17 13.88
N THR A 81 11.10 -0.92 14.18
CA THR A 81 12.50 -0.45 14.18
C THR A 81 13.32 -1.26 15.17
#